data_AF-A0A9D5L2U1-F1
#
_entry.id   AF-A0A9D5L2U1-F1
#
_cell.length_a   1.000
_cell.length_b   1.000
_cell.length_c   1.000
_cell.angle_alpha   90.00
_cell.angle_beta   90.00
_cell.angle_gamma   90.00
#
_symmetry.space_group_name_H-M   'P 1'
#
loop_
_entity.id
_entity.type
_entity.pdbx_description
1 polymer ?
#
loop_
_entity_poly.entity_id
_entity_poly.type
_entity_poly.pdbx_seq_one_letter_code
_entity_poly.pdbx_strand_id
1 'polypeptide(L)'
;MSSNIKVERICEWCGNKFIAQTTVTRFCCKRCAEHSYKERLRQKKVAVSNQETAQSNIKWRDRDYLTPTQAAELLGIGRMSIYRYIRSGK
;
A
#
# COMPACT_ATOMS: atom_id res chain seq x y z
N MET A 1 -32.13 -1.48 -28.89
CA MET A 1 -31.00 -0.86 -29.62
C MET A 1 -29.83 -1.82 -29.60
N SER A 2 -29.67 -2.63 -30.67
CA SER A 2 -28.52 -3.52 -30.83
C SER A 2 -27.51 -2.85 -31.75
N SER A 3 -26.55 -2.14 -31.17
CA SER A 3 -25.39 -1.66 -31.92
C SER A 3 -24.47 -2.86 -32.17
N ASN A 4 -24.37 -3.28 -33.44
CA ASN A 4 -23.54 -4.40 -33.93
C ASN A 4 -22.04 -4.01 -33.93
N ILE A 5 -21.54 -3.49 -32.81
CA ILE A 5 -20.20 -2.95 -32.68
C ILE A 5 -19.24 -4.11 -32.49
N LYS A 6 -18.28 -4.26 -33.39
CA LYS A 6 -17.14 -5.19 -33.26
C LYS A 6 -15.86 -4.37 -33.33
N VAL A 7 -15.13 -4.31 -32.23
CA VAL A 7 -13.91 -3.50 -32.11
C VAL A 7 -12.78 -4.39 -31.61
N GLU A 8 -11.65 -4.36 -32.30
CA GLU A 8 -10.44 -5.04 -31.82
C GLU A 8 -9.84 -4.26 -30.65
N ARG A 9 -9.59 -4.97 -29.54
CA ARG A 9 -8.99 -4.43 -28.32
C ARG A 9 -7.91 -5.36 -27.81
N ILE A 10 -7.06 -4.85 -26.94
CA ILE A 10 -6.05 -5.61 -26.22
C ILE A 10 -6.56 -5.85 -24.80
N CYS A 11 -6.49 -7.09 -24.32
CA CYS A 11 -6.88 -7.46 -22.97
C CYS A 11 -5.92 -6.81 -21.96
N GLU A 12 -6.46 -6.05 -21.01
CA GLU A 12 -5.66 -5.36 -19.99
C GLU A 12 -4.90 -6.31 -19.05
N TRP A 13 -5.28 -7.59 -18.98
CA TRP A 13 -4.63 -8.56 -18.09
C TRP A 13 -3.59 -9.45 -18.80
N CYS A 14 -3.96 -10.09 -19.92
CA CYS A 14 -3.04 -11.00 -20.62
C CYS A 14 -2.35 -10.39 -21.85
N GLY A 15 -2.70 -9.17 -22.26
CA GLY A 15 -2.11 -8.51 -23.44
C GLY A 15 -2.55 -9.08 -24.79
N ASN A 16 -3.44 -10.09 -24.82
CA ASN A 16 -3.92 -10.67 -26.07
C ASN A 16 -4.94 -9.77 -26.76
N LYS A 17 -4.88 -9.73 -28.10
CA LYS A 17 -5.90 -9.08 -28.93
C LYS A 17 -7.19 -9.89 -28.92
N PHE A 18 -8.35 -9.21 -28.83
CA PHE A 18 -9.67 -9.83 -28.88
C PHE A 18 -10.70 -8.89 -29.51
N ILE A 19 -11.80 -9.46 -30.00
CA ILE A 19 -12.90 -8.69 -30.59
C ILE A 19 -13.94 -8.41 -29.49
N ALA A 20 -14.08 -7.13 -29.12
CA ALA A 20 -15.08 -6.66 -28.18
C ALA A 20 -16.40 -6.36 -28.90
N GLN A 21 -17.52 -6.76 -28.29
CA GLN A 21 -18.87 -6.47 -28.78
C GLN A 21 -19.47 -5.20 -28.16
N THR A 22 -18.81 -4.63 -27.15
CA THR A 22 -19.23 -3.39 -26.48
C THR A 22 -18.06 -2.44 -26.31
N THR A 23 -18.35 -1.15 -26.16
CA THR A 23 -17.34 -0.10 -25.96
C THR A 23 -16.64 -0.19 -24.60
N VAL A 24 -17.23 -0.89 -23.63
CA VAL A 24 -16.76 -0.99 -22.23
C VAL A 24 -16.02 -2.30 -21.91
N THR A 25 -15.92 -3.24 -22.86
CA THR A 25 -15.25 -4.52 -22.59
C THR A 25 -13.73 -4.34 -22.52
N ARG A 26 -13.14 -4.69 -21.37
CA ARG A 26 -11.71 -4.52 -21.05
C ARG A 26 -10.87 -5.80 -21.14
N PHE A 27 -11.54 -6.96 -21.08
CA PHE A 27 -10.87 -8.27 -20.97
C PHE A 27 -11.38 -9.24 -22.02
N CYS A 28 -10.52 -10.14 -22.49
CA CYS A 28 -10.88 -11.13 -23.50
C CYS A 28 -11.79 -12.25 -22.97
N CYS A 29 -11.81 -12.50 -21.66
CA CYS A 29 -12.66 -13.53 -21.05
C CYS A 29 -12.90 -13.28 -19.55
N LYS A 30 -13.89 -14.00 -18.98
CA LYS A 30 -14.24 -13.94 -17.54
C LYS A 30 -13.03 -14.22 -16.64
N ARG A 31 -12.20 -15.21 -17.00
CA ARG A 31 -11.00 -15.58 -16.25
C ARG A 31 -10.01 -14.40 -16.12
N CYS A 32 -9.76 -13.67 -17.20
CA CYS A 32 -8.88 -12.49 -17.18
C CYS A 32 -9.46 -11.38 -16.28
N ALA A 33 -10.77 -11.15 -16.34
CA ALA A 33 -11.44 -10.19 -15.47
C ALA A 33 -11.30 -10.57 -13.98
N GLU A 34 -11.54 -11.84 -13.63
CA GLU A 34 -11.40 -12.33 -12.25
C GLU A 34 -9.97 -12.23 -11.73
N HIS A 35 -8.97 -12.58 -12.55
CA HIS A 35 -7.57 -12.43 -12.17
C HIS A 35 -7.20 -10.96 -11.94
N SER A 36 -7.61 -10.05 -12.82
CA SER A 36 -7.36 -8.61 -12.64
C SER A 36 -8.00 -8.08 -11.35
N TYR A 37 -9.20 -8.54 -11.01
CA TYR A 37 -9.90 -8.15 -9.79
C TYR A 37 -9.17 -8.65 -8.53
N LYS A 38 -8.76 -9.92 -8.52
CA LYS A 38 -8.00 -10.53 -7.42
C LYS A 38 -6.64 -9.86 -7.25
N GLU A 39 -5.97 -9.52 -8.36
CA GLU A 39 -4.69 -8.82 -8.34
C GLU A 39 -4.84 -7.42 -7.72
N ARG A 40 -5.85 -6.65 -8.13
CA ARG A 40 -6.17 -5.35 -7.53
C ARG A 40 -6.41 -5.46 -6.03
N LEU A 41 -7.11 -6.50 -5.57
CA LEU A 41 -7.32 -6.74 -4.13
C LEU A 41 -6.02 -7.10 -3.40
N ARG A 42 -5.15 -7.93 -4.01
CA ARG A 42 -3.84 -8.25 -3.44
C ARG A 42 -2.97 -7.01 -3.30
N GLN A 43 -2.90 -6.18 -4.34
CA GLN A 43 -2.13 -4.93 -4.32
C GLN A 43 -2.64 -3.97 -3.24
N LYS A 44 -3.96 -3.85 -3.04
CA LYS A 44 -4.52 -3.08 -1.92
C LYS A 44 -4.07 -3.60 -0.56
N LYS A 45 -4.11 -4.92 -0.34
CA LYS A 45 -3.66 -5.54 0.92
C LYS A 45 -2.16 -5.32 1.15
N VAL A 46 -1.34 -5.51 0.12
CA VAL A 46 0.11 -5.27 0.18
C VAL A 46 0.40 -3.80 0.48
N ALA A 47 -0.32 -2.85 -0.14
CA ALA A 47 -0.14 -1.43 0.14
C ALA A 47 -0.44 -1.07 1.61
N VAL A 48 -1.51 -1.62 2.19
CA VAL A 48 -1.84 -1.42 3.62
C VAL A 48 -0.75 -2.02 4.52
N SER A 49 -0.34 -3.27 4.27
CA SER A 49 0.72 -3.92 5.04
C SER A 49 2.06 -3.18 4.93
N ASN A 50 2.40 -2.67 3.75
CA ASN A 50 3.60 -1.86 3.55
C ASN A 50 3.50 -0.51 4.28
N GLN A 51 2.31 0.11 4.36
CA GLN A 51 2.12 1.32 5.16
C GLN A 51 2.29 1.06 6.65
N GLU A 52 1.74 -0.04 7.18
CA GLU A 52 1.93 -0.45 8.57
C GLU A 52 3.42 -0.75 8.88
N THR A 53 4.10 -1.44 7.97
CA THR A 53 5.54 -1.76 8.10
C THR A 53 6.42 -0.51 7.92
N ALA A 54 6.03 0.44 7.08
CA ALA A 54 6.73 1.72 6.96
C ALA A 54 6.53 2.60 8.20
N GLN A 55 5.37 2.52 8.88
CA GLN A 55 5.15 3.20 10.15
C GLN A 55 5.97 2.57 11.29
N SER A 56 6.20 1.26 11.26
CA SER A 56 7.04 0.56 12.26
C SER A 56 8.54 0.74 12.04
N ASN A 57 8.98 1.11 10.83
CA ASN A 57 10.31 1.64 10.58
C ASN A 57 10.40 3.09 11.09
N ILE A 58 10.50 3.19 12.42
CA ILE A 58 10.99 4.29 13.26
C ILE A 58 11.59 5.44 12.41
N LYS A 59 10.77 6.47 12.13
CA LYS A 59 11.14 7.76 11.50
C LYS A 59 12.23 8.56 12.24
N TRP A 60 12.77 7.99 13.31
CA TRP A 60 13.66 8.62 14.27
C TRP A 60 15.11 8.10 14.16
N ARG A 61 15.36 7.03 13.38
CA ARG A 61 16.72 6.44 13.27
C ARG A 61 17.74 7.39 12.63
N ASP A 62 17.28 8.35 11.83
CA ASP A 62 18.14 9.29 11.10
C ASP A 62 18.22 10.68 11.76
N ARG A 63 17.77 10.84 13.01
CA ARG A 63 17.88 12.12 13.73
C ARG A 63 19.03 12.08 14.73
N ASP A 64 19.85 13.12 14.71
CA ASP A 64 20.95 13.29 15.66
C ASP A 64 20.49 13.56 17.10
N TYR A 65 19.21 13.95 17.27
CA TYR A 65 18.63 14.29 18.57
C TYR A 65 17.18 13.81 18.71
N LEU A 66 16.85 13.35 19.92
CA LEU A 66 15.54 12.85 20.32
C LEU A 66 14.89 13.80 21.31
N THR A 67 13.57 13.97 21.20
CA THR A 67 12.82 14.65 22.27
C THR A 67 12.66 13.72 23.49
N PRO A 68 12.45 14.26 24.71
CA PRO A 68 12.26 13.43 25.90
C PRO A 68 11.10 12.43 25.79
N THR A 69 10.08 12.71 24.99
CA THR A 69 8.97 11.77 24.73
C THR A 69 9.40 10.63 23.82
N GLN A 70 10.14 10.93 22.75
CA GLN A 70 10.64 9.92 21.82
C GLN A 70 11.65 8.98 22.49
N ALA A 71 12.53 9.53 23.33
CA ALA A 71 13.45 8.73 24.12
C ALA A 71 12.70 7.82 25.12
N ALA A 72 11.56 8.27 25.66
CA ALA A 72 10.73 7.47 26.57
C ALA A 72 10.09 6.29 25.86
N GLU A 73 9.52 6.55 24.68
CA GLU A 73 8.97 5.51 23.81
C GLU A 73 10.03 4.49 23.37
N LEU A 74 11.24 4.96 23.02
CA LEU A 74 12.34 4.10 22.59
C LEU A 74 12.87 3.21 23.72
N LEU A 75 13.02 3.77 24.92
CA LEU A 75 13.54 3.06 26.09
C LEU A 75 12.46 2.31 26.87
N GLY A 76 11.18 2.46 26.52
CA GLY A 76 10.06 1.84 27.23
C GLY A 76 9.85 2.37 28.65
N ILE A 77 10.29 3.60 28.93
CA ILE A 77 10.20 4.22 30.27
C ILE A 77 9.29 5.45 30.25
N GLY A 78 8.77 5.83 31.41
CA GLY A 78 7.93 7.03 31.53
C GLY A 78 8.72 8.32 31.22
N ARG A 79 8.04 9.29 30.57
CA ARG A 79 8.59 10.63 30.26
C ARG A 79 9.25 11.30 31.48
N MET A 80 8.66 11.16 32.66
CA MET A 80 9.18 11.73 33.91
C MET A 80 10.51 11.12 34.35
N SER A 81 10.73 9.83 34.06
CA SER A 81 12.00 9.15 34.36
C SER A 81 13.13 9.75 33.53
N ILE A 82 12.86 10.14 32.29
CA ILE A 82 13.86 10.80 31.43
C ILE A 82 14.22 12.19 31.95
N TYR A 83 13.23 13.01 32.31
CA TYR A 83 13.53 14.30 32.94
C TYR A 83 14.33 14.14 34.25
N ARG A 84 14.09 13.08 35.00
CA ARG A 84 14.88 12.75 36.19
C ARG A 84 16.33 12.39 35.83
N TYR A 85 16.54 11.58 34.80
CA TYR A 85 17.88 11.22 34.34
C TYR A 85 18.67 12.44 33.85
N ILE A 86 18.05 13.27 33.02
CA ILE A 86 18.61 14.56 32.56
C ILE A 86 19.00 15.43 33.74
N ARG A 87 18.12 15.56 34.76
CA ARG A 87 18.40 16.35 35.96
C ARG A 87 19.53 15.75 36.81
N SER A 88 19.70 14.44 36.78
CA SER A 88 20.77 13.73 37.49
C SER A 88 22.10 13.68 36.72
N GLY A 89 22.14 14.21 35.48
CA GLY A 89 23.32 14.15 34.61
C GLY A 89 23.67 12.74 34.15
N LYS A 90 22.67 11.85 34.07
CA LYS A 90 22.79 10.46 33.59
C LYS A 90 22.06 10.27 32.27
#